data_AF-A0AAV8Z702-F1
#
_entry.id   AF-A0AAV8Z702-F1
#
_cell.length_a   1.000
_cell.length_b   1.000
_cell.length_c   1.000
_cell.angle_alpha   90.00
_cell.angle_beta   90.00
_cell.angle_gamma   90.00
#
_symmetry.space_group_name_H-M   'P 1'
#
loop_
_entity.id
_entity.type
_entity.pdbx_description
1 polymer ?
#
loop_
_entity_poly.entity_id
_entity_poly.type
_entity_poly.pdbx_seq_one_letter_code
_entity_poly.pdbx_strand_id
1 'polypeptide(L)'
;MEDANEADIKVQVCVFMFDLLYLNGESLVKKPFIGRRNLLKRFFKEVEGEWIFAKHLDTSTIEEVEEFLEESVKGNWVYPGNKP
;
A
#
# COMPACT_ATOMS: atom_id res chain seq x y z
N MET A 1 3.91 -39.09 -7.36
CA MET A 1 2.98 -38.02 -6.97
C MET A 1 3.73 -37.26 -5.92
N GLU A 2 4.27 -36.12 -6.28
CA GLU A 2 5.18 -35.36 -5.42
C GLU A 2 4.33 -34.74 -4.30
N ASP A 3 4.58 -35.19 -3.07
CA ASP A 3 3.99 -34.60 -1.87
C ASP A 3 4.64 -33.22 -1.69
N ALA A 4 4.07 -32.20 -2.35
CA ALA A 4 4.35 -30.81 -2.05
C ALA A 4 3.86 -30.54 -0.63
N ASN A 5 4.78 -30.62 0.33
CA ASN A 5 4.58 -30.31 1.73
C ASN A 5 4.04 -28.87 1.83
N GLU A 6 2.74 -28.70 2.09
CA GLU A 6 2.06 -27.39 2.24
C GLU A 6 2.70 -26.50 3.33
N ALA A 7 3.62 -27.06 4.13
CA ALA A 7 4.41 -26.37 5.15
C ALA A 7 5.55 -25.48 4.61
N ASP A 8 5.87 -25.48 3.31
CA ASP A 8 7.00 -24.73 2.74
C ASP A 8 6.64 -23.37 2.09
N ILE A 9 5.41 -22.88 2.25
CA ILE A 9 5.07 -21.51 1.82
C ILE A 9 5.55 -20.51 2.90
N LYS A 10 6.85 -20.19 2.89
CA LYS A 10 7.47 -19.11 3.70
C LYS A 10 7.48 -17.76 2.97
N VAL A 11 6.45 -17.44 2.20
CA VAL A 11 6.34 -16.11 1.56
C VAL A 11 5.36 -15.28 2.37
N GLN A 12 5.89 -14.37 3.19
CA GLN A 12 5.07 -13.35 3.85
C GLN A 12 4.61 -12.34 2.80
N VAL A 13 3.30 -12.24 2.60
CA VAL A 13 2.69 -11.28 1.67
C VAL A 13 2.32 -10.02 2.45
N CYS A 14 2.72 -8.87 1.93
CA CYS A 14 2.33 -7.56 2.46
C CYS A 14 1.47 -6.84 1.42
N VAL A 15 0.29 -6.38 1.84
CA VAL A 15 -0.67 -5.65 1.01
C VAL A 15 -0.49 -4.15 1.21
N PHE A 16 -0.21 -3.45 0.11
CA PHE A 16 -0.08 -1.99 0.07
C PHE A 16 -1.37 -1.37 -0.46
N MET A 17 -2.19 -0.84 0.44
CA MET A 17 -3.48 -0.23 0.11
C MET A 17 -3.30 1.19 -0.42
N PHE A 18 -3.81 1.48 -1.62
CA PHE A 18 -3.70 2.81 -2.25
C PHE A 18 -5.05 3.47 -2.56
N ASP A 19 -6.15 2.73 -2.69
CA ASP A 19 -7.49 3.28 -2.99
C ASP A 19 -8.61 2.46 -2.32
N LEU A 20 -9.79 3.08 -2.19
CA LEU A 20 -11.00 2.48 -1.63
C LEU A 20 -12.21 2.80 -2.51
N LEU A 21 -12.76 1.78 -3.17
CA LEU A 21 -13.82 1.96 -4.18
C LEU A 21 -15.23 1.68 -3.66
N TYR A 22 -15.37 0.97 -2.54
CA TYR A 22 -16.66 0.61 -1.95
C TYR A 22 -16.51 0.48 -0.43
N LEU A 23 -17.49 0.99 0.33
CA LEU A 23 -17.49 0.90 1.79
C LEU A 23 -18.93 0.92 2.31
N ASN A 24 -19.26 0.00 3.23
CA ASN A 24 -20.53 -0.01 3.97
C ASN A 24 -21.80 0.12 3.11
N GLY A 25 -21.87 -0.58 1.97
CA GLY A 25 -23.03 -0.50 1.09
C GLY A 25 -22.96 0.58 0.01
N GLU A 26 -21.94 1.45 0.05
CA GLU A 26 -21.81 2.62 -0.81
C GLU A 26 -20.66 2.47 -1.81
N SER A 27 -20.96 2.69 -3.10
CA SER A 27 -19.96 2.84 -4.15
C SER A 27 -19.31 4.23 -4.09
N LEU A 28 -17.99 4.26 -3.97
CA LEU A 28 -17.18 5.48 -3.85
C LEU A 28 -16.54 5.90 -5.18
N VAL A 29 -16.72 5.16 -6.28
CA VAL A 29 -16.06 5.40 -7.57
C VAL A 29 -16.26 6.80 -8.15
N LYS A 30 -17.38 7.46 -7.81
CA LYS A 30 -17.70 8.84 -8.24
C LYS A 30 -17.13 9.92 -7.30
N LYS A 31 -16.58 9.53 -6.14
CA LYS A 31 -15.99 10.48 -5.17
C LYS A 31 -14.56 10.83 -5.57
N PRO A 32 -14.09 12.06 -5.28
CA PRO A 32 -12.69 12.44 -5.51
C PRO A 32 -11.72 11.52 -4.77
N PHE A 33 -10.57 11.24 -5.38
CA PHE A 33 -9.54 10.34 -4.82
C PHE A 33 -9.11 10.73 -3.40
N ILE A 34 -8.90 12.03 -3.14
CA ILE A 34 -8.56 12.55 -1.80
C ILE A 34 -9.59 12.11 -0.75
N GLY A 35 -10.89 12.18 -1.09
CA GLY A 35 -11.96 11.74 -0.22
C GLY A 35 -11.93 10.22 0.03
N ARG A 36 -11.67 9.43 -1.01
CA ARG A 36 -11.54 7.96 -0.89
C ARG A 36 -10.35 7.57 -0.04
N ARG A 37 -9.19 8.21 -0.22
CA ARG A 37 -7.98 8.00 0.57
C ARG A 37 -8.17 8.37 2.05
N ASN A 38 -8.91 9.45 2.33
CA ASN A 38 -9.25 9.83 3.70
C ASN A 38 -10.16 8.79 4.37
N LEU A 39 -11.14 8.24 3.64
CA LEU A 39 -11.97 7.14 4.14
C LEU A 39 -11.14 5.87 4.38
N LEU A 40 -10.25 5.52 3.45
CA LEU A 40 -9.31 4.41 3.60
C LEU A 40 -8.50 4.52 4.90
N LYS A 41 -7.83 5.67 5.13
CA LYS A 41 -7.06 5.91 6.36
C LYS A 41 -7.90 5.95 7.63
N ARG A 42 -9.18 6.34 7.53
CA ARG A 42 -10.08 6.46 8.69
C ARG A 42 -10.65 5.10 9.12
N PHE A 43 -10.95 4.22 8.18
CA PHE A 43 -11.64 2.95 8.45
C PHE A 43 -10.71 1.75 8.59
N PHE A 44 -9.48 1.86 8.08
CA PHE A 44 -8.49 0.79 8.16
C PHE A 44 -7.32 1.21 9.07
N LYS A 45 -6.72 0.23 9.73
CA LYS A 45 -5.52 0.39 10.54
C LYS A 45 -4.39 -0.41 9.90
N GLU A 46 -3.19 0.13 9.96
CA GLU A 46 -2.01 -0.59 9.48
C GLU A 46 -1.65 -1.74 10.43
N VAL A 47 -1.22 -2.85 9.85
CA VAL A 47 -0.62 -4.01 10.50
C VAL A 47 0.74 -4.19 9.85
N GLU A 48 1.80 -4.00 10.63
CA GLU A 48 3.17 -4.05 10.15
C GLU A 48 3.47 -5.39 9.46
N GLY A 49 4.06 -5.35 8.27
CA GLY A 49 4.43 -6.54 7.50
C GLY A 49 3.27 -7.27 6.81
N GLU A 50 2.03 -6.81 6.96
CA GLU A 50 0.85 -7.47 6.37
C GLU A 50 -0.07 -6.50 5.63
N TRP A 51 -0.43 -5.37 6.24
CA TRP A 51 -1.46 -4.45 5.73
C TRP A 51 -1.10 -3.00 5.99
N ILE A 52 -0.73 -2.27 4.96
CA ILE A 52 -0.18 -0.93 5.14
C ILE A 52 -0.59 -0.01 4.01
N PHE A 53 -0.54 1.30 4.23
CA PHE A 53 -0.87 2.25 3.18
C PHE A 53 0.32 2.47 2.24
N ALA A 54 0.04 2.51 0.94
CA ALA A 54 1.01 2.99 -0.02
C ALA A 54 1.40 4.43 0.35
N LYS A 55 2.69 4.65 0.58
CA LYS A 55 3.20 5.99 0.87
C LYS A 55 3.00 6.84 -0.38
N HIS A 56 2.71 8.11 -0.18
CA HIS A 56 2.31 9.06 -1.22
C HIS A 56 2.86 10.44 -0.87
N LEU A 57 2.86 11.31 -1.87
CA LEU A 57 3.19 12.71 -1.74
C LEU A 57 2.07 13.53 -2.41
N ASP A 58 1.56 14.52 -1.69
CA ASP A 58 0.69 15.55 -2.25
C ASP A 58 1.54 16.79 -2.46
N THR A 59 1.91 17.07 -3.72
CA THR A 59 2.74 18.23 -4.07
C THR A 59 2.24 18.91 -5.34
N SER A 60 2.68 20.15 -5.55
CA SER A 60 2.52 20.93 -6.78
C SER A 60 3.84 21.37 -7.40
N THR A 61 4.99 20.94 -6.86
CA THR A 61 6.32 21.31 -7.36
C THR A 61 6.98 20.09 -8.03
N ILE A 62 7.84 20.35 -9.02
CA ILE A 62 8.50 19.27 -9.77
C ILE A 62 9.66 18.71 -8.95
N GLU A 63 10.35 19.58 -8.21
CA GLU A 63 11.50 19.23 -7.38
C GLU A 63 11.11 18.17 -6.33
N GLU A 64 9.97 18.34 -5.66
CA GLU A 64 9.48 17.35 -4.68
C GLU A 64 9.05 16.03 -5.34
N VAL A 65 8.55 16.07 -6.58
CA VAL A 65 8.22 14.85 -7.35
C VAL A 65 9.48 14.06 -7.70
N GLU A 66 10.54 14.74 -8.14
CA GLU A 66 11.82 14.11 -8.48
C GLU A 66 12.47 13.45 -7.25
N GLU A 67 12.55 14.18 -6.13
CA GLU A 67 13.08 13.63 -4.87
C GLU A 67 12.27 12.40 -4.41
N PHE A 68 10.94 12.49 -4.44
CA PHE A 68 10.07 11.37 -4.07
C PHE A 68 10.24 10.15 -4.97
N LEU A 69 10.40 10.37 -6.28
CA LEU A 69 10.66 9.31 -7.25
C LEU A 69 12.02 8.64 -6.96
N GLU A 70 13.08 9.42 -6.73
CA GLU A 70 14.39 8.86 -6.39
C GLU A 70 14.35 8.01 -5.12
N GLU A 71 13.69 8.49 -4.08
CA GLU A 71 13.49 7.71 -2.87
C GLU A 71 12.76 6.40 -3.18
N SER A 72 11.74 6.42 -4.05
CA SER A 72 10.92 5.25 -4.41
C SER A 72 11.76 4.13 -5.02
N VAL A 73 12.72 4.50 -5.87
CA VAL A 73 13.62 3.56 -6.55
C VAL A 73 14.71 3.02 -5.63
N LYS A 74 15.16 3.81 -4.64
CA LYS A 74 16.18 3.38 -3.64
C LYS A 74 15.68 2.26 -2.71
N GLY A 75 14.41 1.84 -2.81
CA GLY A 75 13.85 0.75 -2.01
C GLY A 75 13.47 1.16 -0.58
N ASN A 76 13.45 2.46 -0.27
CA ASN A 76 13.13 3.01 1.05
C ASN A 76 11.66 2.83 1.48
N TRP A 77 10.85 2.19 0.63
CA TRP A 77 9.39 2.07 0.77
C TRP A 77 8.97 0.60 0.90
N VAL A 78 9.95 -0.31 0.77
CA VAL A 78 9.81 -1.73 1.10
C VAL A 78 9.93 -1.87 2.62
N TYR A 79 9.09 -2.72 3.24
CA TYR A 79 9.20 -3.00 4.66
C TYR A 79 10.58 -3.54 5.01
N PRO A 80 11.17 -3.13 6.16
CA PRO A 80 12.46 -3.62 6.59
C PRO A 80 12.50 -5.15 6.76
N GLY A 81 11.36 -5.80 7.02
CA GLY A 81 11.22 -7.26 7.06
C GLY A 81 11.20 -7.97 5.69
N ASN A 82 11.15 -7.22 4.58
CA ASN A 82 11.15 -7.71 3.21
C ASN A 82 12.32 -7.12 2.38
N LYS A 83 13.31 -6.54 3.06
CA LYS A 83 14.60 -6.20 2.43
C LYS A 83 15.31 -7.52 2.08
N PRO A 84 15.86 -7.68 0.86
CA PRO A 84 16.65 -8.87 0.54
C PRO A 84 17.85 -9.04 1.48
#